data_AF-A0A6L3X7J7-F1
#
_entry.id   AF-A0A6L3X7J7-F1
#
_cell.length_a   1.000
_cell.length_b   1.000
_cell.length_c   1.000
_cell.angle_alpha   90.00
_cell.angle_beta   90.00
_cell.angle_gamma   90.00
#
_symmetry.space_group_name_H-M   'P 1'
#
loop_
_entity.id
_entity.type
_entity.pdbx_description
1 polymer ?
#
loop_
_entity_poly.entity_id
_entity_poly.type
_entity_poly.pdbx_seq_one_letter_code
_entity_poly.pdbx_strand_id
1 'polypeptide(L)' 'GMNGIELFEKLRLLAMPPPPILFISGHADENMQRYALSLGAAAFLRKPINIDILLDHIQRELTRRQ' A
#
# COMPACT_ATOMS: atom_id res chain seq x y z
N GLY A 1 17.23 3.70 -10.08
CA GLY A 1 16.46 3.55 -8.84
C GLY A 1 15.11 2.95 -9.17
N MET A 2 14.48 2.23 -8.24
CA MET A 2 13.18 1.56 -8.43
C MET A 2 12.06 2.40 -7.83
N ASN A 3 10.91 2.50 -8.50
CA ASN A 3 9.75 3.23 -7.99
C ASN A 3 8.87 2.34 -7.06
N GLY A 4 7.91 2.95 -6.37
CA GLY A 4 7.07 2.23 -5.41
C GLY A 4 6.17 1.14 -6.03
N ILE A 5 5.75 1.29 -7.29
CA ILE A 5 4.92 0.31 -7.99
C ILE A 5 5.76 -0.90 -8.41
N GLU A 6 6.95 -0.66 -8.98
CA GLU A 6 7.89 -1.73 -9.35
C GLU A 6 8.27 -2.59 -8.13
N LEU A 7 8.48 -1.95 -6.97
CA LEU A 7 8.72 -2.66 -5.71
C LEU A 7 7.51 -3.53 -5.32
N PHE A 8 6.30 -3.00 -5.44
CA PHE A 8 5.09 -3.73 -5.08
C PHE A 8 4.88 -4.97 -5.95
N GLU A 9 5.02 -4.84 -7.27
CA GLU A 9 4.95 -5.97 -8.20
C GLU A 9 6.00 -7.02 -7.86
N LYS A 10 7.23 -6.60 -7.57
CA LYS A 10 8.31 -7.51 -7.19
C LYS A 10 8.03 -8.23 -5.87
N LEU A 11 7.53 -7.53 -4.84
CA LEU A 11 7.19 -8.15 -3.55
C LEU A 11 6.08 -9.21 -3.69
N ARG A 12 5.10 -8.96 -4.56
CA ARG A 12 4.03 -9.93 -4.87
C ARG A 12 4.54 -11.21 -5.52
N LEU A 13 5.63 -11.14 -6.27
CA LEU A 13 6.25 -12.30 -6.91
C LEU A 13 7.20 -13.06 -5.97
N LEU A 14 7.78 -12.39 -4.98
CA LEU A 14 8.81 -12.97 -4.11
C LEU A 14 8.27 -13.58 -2.80
N ALA A 15 7.06 -13.21 -2.36
CA ALA A 15 6.51 -13.68 -1.09
C ALA A 15 5.10 -14.28 -1.25
N MET A 16 4.85 -15.41 -0.57
CA MET A 16 3.56 -16.12 -0.60
C MET A 16 3.12 -16.49 0.84
N PRO A 17 2.10 -15.82 1.43
CA PRO A 17 1.42 -14.64 0.89
C PRO A 17 2.33 -13.39 0.97
N PRO A 18 2.17 -12.41 0.06
CA PRO A 18 2.91 -11.16 0.15
C PRO A 18 2.52 -10.38 1.42
N PRO A 19 3.42 -9.54 1.98
CA PRO A 19 3.07 -8.63 3.07
C PRO A 19 1.99 -7.63 2.63
N PRO A 20 1.19 -7.06 3.57
CA PRO A 20 0.19 -6.06 3.22
C PRO A 20 0.92 -4.76 2.88
N ILE A 21 0.52 -4.11 1.79
CA ILE A 21 1.21 -2.91 1.29
C ILE A 21 0.28 -1.70 1.39
N LEU A 22 0.73 -0.66 2.09
CA LEU A 22 0.10 0.64 2.12
C LEU A 22 0.94 1.61 1.31
N PHE A 23 0.33 2.27 0.33
CA PHE A 23 0.99 3.32 -0.45
C PHE A 23 0.82 4.68 0.22
N ILE A 24 1.88 5.48 0.15
CA ILE A 24 1.91 6.84 0.68
C ILE A 24 2.52 7.75 -0.38
N SER A 25 1.75 8.68 -0.95
CA SER A 25 2.25 9.57 -2.01
C SER A 25 1.72 11.00 -1.91
N GLY A 26 2.60 11.98 -2.14
CA GLY A 26 2.22 13.40 -2.25
C GLY A 26 1.91 13.85 -3.68
N HIS A 27 2.33 13.06 -4.68
CA HIS A 27 2.08 13.33 -6.10
C HIS A 27 1.37 12.12 -6.71
N ALA A 28 0.25 11.74 -6.08
CA ALA A 28 -0.56 10.63 -6.54
C ALA A 28 -1.52 11.10 -7.63
N ASP A 29 -1.41 10.56 -8.83
CA ASP A 29 -2.51 10.61 -9.78
C ASP A 29 -3.55 9.52 -9.46
N GLU A 30 -4.79 9.72 -9.91
CA GLU A 30 -5.90 8.79 -9.66
C GLU A 30 -5.68 7.42 -10.32
N ASN A 31 -4.89 7.34 -11.38
CA ASN A 31 -4.63 6.10 -12.10
C ASN A 31 -3.70 5.20 -11.27
N MET A 32 -2.66 5.76 -10.67
CA MET A 32 -1.74 5.08 -9.78
C MET A 32 -2.46 4.56 -8.54
N GLN A 33 -3.35 5.37 -7.96
CA GLN A 33 -4.17 4.93 -6.82
C GLN A 33 -5.06 3.75 -7.21
N ARG A 34 -5.80 3.85 -8.32
CA ARG A 34 -6.66 2.76 -8.81
C ARG A 34 -5.85 1.50 -9.13
N TYR A 35 -4.68 1.66 -9.73
CA TYR A 35 -3.79 0.55 -10.08
C TYR A 35 -3.25 -0.17 -8.83
N ALA A 36 -2.75 0.56 -7.84
CA ALA A 36 -2.26 -0.03 -6.60
C ALA A 36 -3.37 -0.83 -5.89
N LEU A 37 -4.57 -0.26 -5.81
CA LEU A 37 -5.73 -0.93 -5.19
C LEU A 37 -6.19 -2.15 -5.98
N SER A 38 -6.22 -2.09 -7.32
CA SER A 38 -6.63 -3.25 -8.14
C SER A 38 -5.65 -4.43 -8.05
N LEU A 39 -4.38 -4.15 -7.77
CA LEU A 39 -3.35 -5.16 -7.52
C LEU A 39 -3.36 -5.70 -6.08
N GLY A 40 -4.28 -5.25 -5.22
CA GLY A 40 -4.45 -5.75 -3.86
C GLY A 40 -3.63 -5.01 -2.79
N ALA A 41 -3.26 -3.74 -3.03
CA ALA A 41 -2.73 -2.91 -1.96
C ALA A 41 -3.79 -2.75 -0.84
N ALA A 42 -3.35 -2.78 0.41
CA ALA A 42 -4.21 -2.65 1.58
C ALA A 42 -4.79 -1.23 1.72
N ALA A 43 -4.02 -0.21 1.33
CA ALA A 43 -4.48 1.18 1.30
C ALA A 43 -3.62 2.03 0.37
N PHE A 44 -4.15 3.19 -0.01
CA PHE A 44 -3.42 4.26 -0.65
C PHE A 44 -3.74 5.58 0.06
N LEU A 45 -2.73 6.21 0.66
CA LEU A 45 -2.85 7.42 1.47
C LEU A 45 -2.13 8.58 0.79
N ARG A 46 -2.80 9.74 0.68
CA ARG A 46 -2.19 10.97 0.17
C ARG A 46 -1.45 11.71 1.28
N LYS A 47 -0.34 12.37 0.92
CA LYS A 47 0.33 13.33 1.80
C LYS A 47 -0.37 14.71 1.72
N PRO A 48 -0.40 15.49 2.81
CA PRO A 48 -0.01 15.10 4.17
C PRO A 48 -0.99 14.06 4.75
N ILE A 49 -0.44 13.08 5.46
CA ILE A 49 -1.22 11.95 5.97
C ILE A 49 -1.71 12.28 7.38
N ASN A 50 -2.97 11.92 7.66
CA ASN A 50 -3.46 11.84 9.02
C ASN A 50 -2.89 10.58 9.72
N ILE A 51 -2.15 10.78 10.80
CA ILE A 51 -1.48 9.69 11.55
C ILE A 51 -2.50 8.70 12.12
N ASP A 52 -3.64 9.16 12.61
CA ASP A 52 -4.67 8.28 13.17
C ASP A 52 -5.19 7.32 12.10
N ILE A 53 -5.44 7.84 10.87
CA ILE A 53 -5.84 7.01 9.73
C ILE A 53 -4.77 5.98 9.38
N LEU A 54 -3.49 6.38 9.38
CA LEU A 54 -2.38 5.46 9.10
C LEU A 54 -2.33 4.32 10.14
N LEU A 55 -2.41 4.66 11.43
CA LEU A 55 -2.38 3.69 12.52
C LEU A 55 -3.59 2.74 12.44
N ASP A 56 -4.77 3.26 12.11
CA ASP A 56 -5.98 2.47 11.90
C ASP A 56 -5.78 1.40 10.81
N HIS A 57 -5.20 1.78 9.67
CA HIS A 57 -4.92 0.82 8.60
C HIS A 57 -3.89 -0.22 9.02
N ILE A 58 -2.82 0.19 9.71
CA ILE A 58 -1.79 -0.74 10.21
C ILE A 58 -2.41 -1.74 11.18
N GLN A 59 -3.19 -1.28 12.15
CA GLN A 59 -3.83 -2.15 13.14
C GLN A 59 -4.78 -3.15 12.47
N ARG A 60 -5.59 -2.70 11.50
CA ARG A 60 -6.49 -3.57 10.73
C ARG A 60 -5.73 -4.67 9.97
N GLU A 61 -4.60 -4.35 9.35
CA GLU A 61 -3.79 -5.33 8.63
C GLU A 61 -3.08 -6.33 9.54
N LEU A 62 -2.63 -5.89 10.72
CA LEU A 62 -2.03 -6.78 11.71
C LEU A 62 -3.06 -7.76 12.30
N THR A 63 -4.29 -7.31 12.55
CA THR A 63 -5.36 -8.18 13.05
C THR A 63 -5.83 -9.19 12.01
N ARG A 64 -5.90 -8.83 10.73
CA ARG A 64 -6.31 -9.75 9.63
C ARG A 64 -5.39 -10.95 9.42
N ARG A 65 -4.17 -10.92 9.95
CA ARG A 65 -3.15 -11.97 9.81
C ARG A 65 -3.08 -12.93 10.99
N GLN A 66 -3.84 -12.68 12.06
CA GLN A 66 -3.99 -13.59 13.20
C GLN A 66 -5.12 -14.57 12.93
#